data_AF-A0A352KCY7-F1
#
_entry.id   AF-A0A352KCY7-F1
#
_cell.length_a   1.000
_cell.length_b   1.000
_cell.length_c   1.000
_cell.angle_alpha   90.00
_cell.angle_beta   90.00
_cell.angle_gamma   90.00
#
_symmetry.space_group_name_H-M   'P 1'
#
loop_
_entity.id
_entity.type
_entity.pdbx_description
1 polymer ?
#
loop_
_entity_poly.entity_id
_entity_poly.type
_entity_poly.pdbx_seq_one_letter_code
_entity_poly.pdbx_strand_id
1 'polypeptide(L)' 'RVSQQTAFFHLGNLVEFNETGQLFTNPRDERTQAYITGRIG' A
#
# COMPACT_ATOMS: atom_id res chain seq x y z
N ARG A 1 20.60 0.24 -0.94
CA ARG A 1 19.75 0.67 0.20
C ARG A 1 18.30 0.44 -0.18
N VAL A 2 17.53 -0.30 0.60
CA VAL A 2 16.08 -0.44 0.43
C VAL A 2 15.41 0.67 1.22
N SER A 3 14.44 1.37 0.63
CA SER A 3 13.64 2.37 1.35
C SER A 3 12.83 1.70 2.44
N GLN A 4 12.89 2.26 3.65
CA GLN A 4 12.08 1.78 4.78
C GLN A 4 10.59 2.17 4.63
N GLN A 5 10.25 3.08 3.71
CA GLN A 5 8.90 3.60 3.51
C GLN A 5 8.44 3.44 2.05
N THR A 6 7.16 3.16 1.87
CA THR A 6 6.48 2.94 0.59
C THR A 6 5.21 3.79 0.49
N ALA A 7 4.97 4.37 -0.68
CA ALA A 7 3.75 5.09 -1.01
C ALA A 7 2.92 4.29 -2.02
N PHE A 8 1.65 4.07 -1.73
CA PHE A 8 0.66 3.52 -2.64
C PHE A 8 -0.18 4.63 -3.25
N PHE A 9 -0.22 4.65 -4.58
CA PHE A 9 -1.03 5.56 -5.36
C PHE A 9 -2.12 4.80 -6.11
N HIS A 10 -3.33 5.33 -6.10
CA HIS A 10 -4.45 4.81 -6.86
C HIS A 10 -5.04 5.92 -7.72
N LEU A 11 -5.04 5.73 -9.04
CA LEU A 11 -5.56 6.70 -10.02
C LEU A 11 -4.98 8.13 -9.84
N GLY A 12 -3.68 8.22 -9.56
CA GLY A 12 -2.99 9.50 -9.34
C GLY A 12 -3.19 10.13 -7.96
N ASN A 13 -3.96 9.50 -7.07
CA ASN A 13 -4.14 9.95 -5.69
C ASN A 13 -3.25 9.15 -4.76
N LEU A 14 -2.53 9.83 -3.85
CA LEU A 14 -1.83 9.16 -2.76
C LEU A 14 -2.86 8.56 -1.80
N VAL A 15 -2.91 7.24 -1.73
CA VAL A 15 -3.87 6.52 -0.90
C VAL A 15 -3.27 6.19 0.45
N GLU A 16 -2.02 5.71 0.47
CA GLU A 16 -1.37 5.32 1.72
C GLU A 16 0.14 5.51 1.61
N PHE A 17 0.77 6.02 2.67
CA PHE A 17 2.22 6.12 2.79
C PHE A 17 2.65 5.67 4.17
N ASN A 18 3.46 4.62 4.23
CA ASN A 18 3.90 4.06 5.50
C ASN A 18 5.18 3.23 5.37
N GLU A 19 5.65 2.65 6.47
CA GLU A 19 6.72 1.67 6.43
C GLU A 19 6.37 0.50 5.52
N THR A 20 7.34 0.06 4.72
CA THR A 20 7.16 -1.03 3.75
C THR A 20 6.60 -2.28 4.44
N GLY A 21 7.14 -2.65 5.60
CA GLY A 21 6.65 -3.78 6.39
C GLY A 21 5.17 -3.64 6.75
N GLN A 22 4.77 -2.48 7.27
CA GLN A 22 3.40 -2.22 7.66
C GLN A 22 2.45 -2.20 6.46
N LEU A 23 2.84 -1.58 5.35
CA LEU A 23 2.02 -1.49 4.15
C LEU A 23 1.67 -2.88 3.58
N PHE A 24 2.61 -3.83 3.62
CA PHE A 24 2.41 -5.19 3.11
C PHE A 24 1.86 -6.22 4.11
N THR A 25 1.97 -5.97 5.42
CA THR A 25 1.47 -6.90 6.45
C THR A 25 0.18 -6.46 7.10
N ASN A 26 -0.04 -5.16 7.27
CA ASN A 26 -1.22 -4.59 7.89
C ASN A 26 -1.56 -3.22 7.26
N PRO A 27 -2.00 -3.21 5.99
CA PRO A 27 -2.42 -1.98 5.32
C PRO A 27 -3.58 -1.34 6.07
N ARG A 28 -3.57 -0.02 6.19
CA ARG A 28 -4.62 0.73 6.90
C ARG A 28 -5.80 1.06 5.98
N ASP A 29 -5.57 1.16 4.68
CA ASP A 29 -6.60 1.44 3.69
C ASP A 29 -7.06 0.16 2.97
N GLU A 30 -8.38 0.00 2.83
CA GLU A 30 -8.99 -1.15 2.16
C GLU A 30 -8.57 -1.27 0.69
N ARG A 31 -8.29 -0.15 0.00
CA ARG A 31 -7.82 -0.14 -1.39
C ARG A 31 -6.41 -0.69 -1.49
N THR A 32 -5.53 -0.31 -0.55
CA THR A 32 -4.19 -0.88 -0.43
C THR A 32 -4.27 -2.38 -0.15
N GLN A 33 -5.14 -2.78 0.79
CA GLN A 33 -5.38 -4.20 1.08
C GLN A 33 -5.89 -4.96 -0.14
N ALA A 34 -6.86 -4.42 -0.86
CA ALA A 34 -7.42 -5.06 -2.05
C ALA A 34 -6.38 -5.18 -3.18
N TYR A 35 -5.52 -4.16 -3.35
CA TYR A 35 -4.40 -4.18 -4.29
C TYR A 35 -3.36 -5.25 -3.93
N ILE A 36 -2.97 -5.34 -2.65
CA ILE A 36 -1.97 -6.31 -2.17
C ILE A 36 -2.51 -7.74 -2.20
N THR A 37 -3.77 -7.94 -1.81
CA THR A 37 -4.41 -9.26 -1.79
C THR A 37 -4.85 -9.74 -3.17
N GLY A 38 -4.73 -8.90 -4.22
CA GLY A 38 -5.14 -9.25 -5.57
C GLY A 38 -6.64 -9.45 -5.74
N ARG A 39 -7.46 -8.86 -4.85
CA ARG A 39 -8.94 -8.88 -4.96
C ARG A 39 -9.49 -7.90 -5.99
N ILE A 40 -8.62 -7.05 -6.56
CA ILE A 40 -8.95 -6.22 -7.71
C ILE A 40 -8.60 -7.05 -8.96
N GLY A 41 -9.62 -7.70 -9.53
CA GLY A 41 -9.59 -8.33 -10.85
C GLY A 41 -10.23 -7.42 -11.89
#